data_AF-A0A7C2U6M7-F1
#
_entry.id   AF-A0A7C2U6M7-F1
#
_cell.length_a   1.000
_cell.length_b   1.000
_cell.length_c   1.000
_cell.angle_alpha   90.00
_cell.angle_beta   90.00
_cell.angle_gamma   90.00
#
_symmetry.space_group_name_H-M   'P 1'
#
loop_
_entity.id
_entity.type
_entity.pdbx_description
1 polymer ?
#
loop_
_entity_poly.entity_id
_entity_poly.type
_entity_poly.pdbx_seq_one_letter_code
_entity_poly.pdbx_strand_id
1 'polypeptide(L)'
;MVLALDTWPRKLAATLLAVLASVPLSLALWKQYRADVYAREGSRESLEKAIAVEPGNAELRNRLGRVLLYSTTGDARQAQAALERAVQLDPRTASFGVDLALSLELRGELDAAARELERARRAEPRTPGILWQEMNFRLR
;
A
#
# COMPACT_ATOMS: atom_id res chain seq x y z
N MET A 1 -16.22 29.01 23.90
CA MET A 1 -15.27 30.13 24.15
C MET A 1 -14.69 30.53 22.81
N VAL A 2 -15.35 31.45 22.11
CA VAL A 2 -14.91 31.96 20.80
C VAL A 2 -13.76 32.94 21.09
N LEU A 3 -12.57 32.66 20.60
CA LEU A 3 -11.42 33.57 20.71
C LEU A 3 -11.78 34.89 20.03
N ALA A 4 -12.13 35.92 20.81
CA ALA A 4 -12.37 37.26 20.29
C ALA A 4 -11.05 37.85 19.77
N LEU A 5 -10.88 37.83 18.45
CA LEU A 5 -9.74 38.43 17.75
C LEU A 5 -9.94 39.95 17.61
N ASP A 6 -10.06 40.68 18.72
CA ASP A 6 -10.49 42.10 18.70
C ASP A 6 -9.44 43.07 18.14
N THR A 7 -8.15 42.71 18.18
CA THR A 7 -7.06 43.59 17.73
C THR A 7 -6.50 43.14 16.38
N TRP A 8 -6.25 44.09 15.47
CA TRP A 8 -5.58 43.87 14.17
C TRP A 8 -4.35 42.94 14.22
N PRO A 9 -3.39 43.09 15.16
CA PRO A 9 -2.24 42.17 15.26
C PRO A 9 -2.62 40.72 15.57
N ARG A 10 -3.68 40.47 16.34
CA ARG A 10 -4.17 39.11 16.63
C ARG A 10 -4.83 38.48 15.40
N LYS A 11 -5.57 39.26 14.60
CA LYS A 11 -6.14 38.81 13.32
C LYS A 11 -5.03 38.41 12.35
N LEU A 12 -3.98 39.23 12.23
CA LEU A 12 -2.80 38.94 11.40
C LEU A 12 -2.05 37.67 11.86
N ALA A 13 -1.85 37.51 13.17
CA ALA A 13 -1.22 36.30 13.69
C ALA A 13 -2.06 35.04 13.40
N ALA A 14 -3.38 35.12 13.52
CA ALA A 14 -4.29 34.02 13.22
C ALA A 14 -4.31 33.66 11.72
N THR A 15 -4.28 34.64 10.81
CA THR A 15 -4.20 34.37 9.37
C THR A 15 -2.84 33.79 8.97
N LEU A 16 -1.74 34.30 9.53
CA LEU A 16 -0.40 33.73 9.32
C LEU A 16 -0.32 32.28 9.81
N LEU A 17 -0.87 31.98 11.00
CA LEU A 17 -0.94 30.62 11.51
C LEU A 17 -1.79 29.71 10.62
N ALA A 18 -2.93 30.19 10.11
CA ALA A 18 -3.77 29.44 9.19
C ALA A 18 -3.05 29.14 7.86
N VAL A 19 -2.35 30.12 7.30
CA VAL A 19 -1.54 29.93 6.08
C VAL A 19 -0.40 28.95 6.35
N LEU A 20 0.35 29.14 7.44
CA LEU A 20 1.42 28.22 7.85
C LEU A 20 0.92 26.79 8.07
N ALA A 21 -0.28 26.61 8.65
CA ALA A 21 -0.90 25.31 8.83
C ALA A 21 -1.40 24.70 7.50
N SER A 22 -1.77 25.53 6.53
CA SER A 22 -2.21 25.07 5.20
C SER A 22 -1.05 24.56 4.32
N VAL A 23 0.16 25.13 4.44
CA VAL A 23 1.33 24.74 3.65
C VAL A 23 1.67 23.24 3.75
N PRO A 24 1.83 22.61 4.94
CA PRO A 24 2.12 21.19 5.03
C PRO A 24 0.95 20.32 4.53
N LEU A 25 -0.30 20.77 4.71
CA LEU A 25 -1.47 20.09 4.16
C LEU A 25 -1.46 20.12 2.63
N SER A 26 -1.20 21.27 2.02
CA SER A 26 -1.09 21.43 0.57
C SER A 26 0.06 20.59 0.00
N LEU A 27 1.20 20.55 0.69
CA LEU A 27 2.33 19.70 0.29
C LEU A 27 1.97 18.21 0.38
N ALA A 28 1.27 17.78 1.43
CA ALA A 28 0.82 16.39 1.58
C ALA A 28 -0.18 16.01 0.47
N LEU A 29 -1.15 16.87 0.18
CA LEU A 29 -2.13 16.66 -0.89
C LEU A 29 -1.46 16.62 -2.27
N TRP A 30 -0.48 17.51 -2.52
CA TRP A 30 0.26 17.51 -3.78
C TRP A 30 1.12 16.25 -3.94
N LYS A 31 1.72 15.77 -2.85
CA LYS A 31 2.48 14.52 -2.81
C LYS A 31 1.60 13.32 -3.16
N GLN A 32 0.44 13.21 -2.52
CA GLN A 32 -0.55 12.16 -2.77
C GLN A 32 -1.06 12.20 -4.21
N TYR A 33 -1.41 13.39 -4.70
CA TYR A 33 -1.83 13.58 -6.08
C TYR A 33 -0.76 13.10 -7.08
N ARG A 34 0.52 13.42 -6.85
CA ARG A 34 1.62 12.95 -7.70
C ARG A 34 1.76 11.43 -7.68
N ALA A 35 1.69 10.82 -6.50
CA ALA A 35 1.77 9.36 -6.37
C ALA A 35 0.62 8.68 -7.14
N ASP A 36 -0.60 9.20 -7.00
CA ASP A 36 -1.77 8.70 -7.73
C ASP A 36 -1.62 8.86 -9.24
N VAL A 37 -1.13 10.01 -9.72
CA VAL A 37 -0.90 10.24 -11.16
C VAL A 37 0.08 9.22 -11.73
N TYR A 38 1.19 8.95 -11.05
CA TYR A 38 2.12 7.91 -11.49
C TYR A 38 1.50 6.50 -11.39
N ALA A 39 0.72 6.22 -10.35
CA ALA A 39 0.11 4.91 -10.14
C ALA A 39 -1.00 4.58 -11.16
N ARG A 40 -1.57 5.57 -11.85
CA ARG A 40 -2.66 5.37 -12.85
C ARG A 40 -2.26 4.48 -14.01
N GLU A 41 -1.04 4.62 -14.50
CA GLU A 41 -0.55 3.78 -15.61
C GLU A 41 -0.36 2.33 -15.16
N GLY A 42 -0.09 2.09 -13.87
CA GLY A 42 0.09 0.76 -13.31
C GLY A 42 1.27 -0.03 -13.89
N SER A 43 2.14 0.61 -14.68
CA SER A 43 3.37 0.00 -15.16
C SER A 43 4.39 -0.10 -14.02
N ARG A 44 5.37 -1.00 -14.17
CA ARG A 44 6.49 -1.11 -13.22
C ARG A 44 7.15 0.24 -12.97
N GLU A 45 7.53 0.95 -14.03
CA GLU A 45 8.26 2.22 -13.94
C GLU A 45 7.41 3.30 -13.25
N SER A 46 6.12 3.37 -13.58
CA SER A 46 5.22 4.36 -13.01
C SER A 46 4.95 4.08 -11.52
N LEU A 47 4.84 2.80 -11.13
CA LEU A 47 4.73 2.41 -9.72
C LEU A 47 6.02 2.65 -8.93
N GLU A 48 7.20 2.44 -9.52
CA GLU A 48 8.49 2.78 -8.91
C GLU A 48 8.59 4.29 -8.63
N LYS A 49 8.15 5.13 -9.58
CA LYS A 49 8.04 6.60 -9.38
C LYS A 49 7.06 6.95 -8.27
N ALA A 50 5.91 6.29 -8.22
CA ALA A 50 4.91 6.50 -7.16
C ALA A 50 5.46 6.14 -5.78
N ILE A 51 6.19 5.03 -5.66
CA ILE A 51 6.84 4.57 -4.42
C ILE A 51 7.96 5.53 -3.99
N ALA A 52 8.71 6.10 -4.93
CA ALA A 52 9.72 7.10 -4.62
C ALA A 52 9.11 8.37 -3.99
N VAL A 53 7.87 8.71 -4.39
CA VAL A 53 7.10 9.78 -3.75
C VAL A 53 6.59 9.31 -2.39
N GLU A 54 5.92 8.15 -2.31
CA GLU A 54 5.34 7.61 -1.07
C GLU A 54 5.94 6.26 -0.64
N PRO A 55 7.15 6.27 -0.03
CA PRO A 55 7.82 5.05 0.36
C PRO A 55 7.17 4.35 1.57
N GLY A 56 6.11 4.90 2.16
CA GLY A 56 5.33 4.24 3.22
C GLY A 56 4.02 3.61 2.74
N ASN A 57 3.68 3.76 1.45
CA ASN A 57 2.40 3.30 0.94
C ASN A 57 2.46 1.79 0.63
N ALA A 58 1.74 0.99 1.41
CA ALA A 58 1.69 -0.46 1.28
C ALA A 58 1.01 -0.90 -0.02
N GLU A 59 -0.05 -0.19 -0.43
CA GLU A 59 -0.82 -0.48 -1.64
C GLU A 59 0.02 -0.33 -2.91
N LEU A 60 0.84 0.73 -3.00
CA LEU A 60 1.74 0.91 -4.15
C LEU A 60 2.74 -0.24 -4.28
N ARG A 61 3.24 -0.77 -3.16
CA ARG A 61 4.12 -1.93 -3.15
C ARG A 61 3.41 -3.20 -3.53
N ASN A 62 2.18 -3.40 -3.06
CA ASN A 62 1.37 -4.55 -3.45
C ASN A 62 1.12 -4.55 -4.96
N ARG A 63 0.74 -3.39 -5.52
CA ARG A 63 0.56 -3.20 -6.96
C ARG A 63 1.82 -3.51 -7.75
N LEU A 64 2.98 -3.01 -7.30
CA LEU A 64 4.27 -3.32 -7.94
C LEU A 64 4.54 -4.83 -7.91
N GLY A 65 4.32 -5.46 -6.75
CA GLY A 65 4.44 -6.90 -6.56
C GLY A 65 3.59 -7.69 -7.55
N ARG A 66 2.31 -7.34 -7.68
CA ARG A 66 1.40 -7.97 -8.67
C ARG A 66 1.86 -7.78 -10.11
N VAL A 67 2.29 -6.57 -10.48
CA VAL A 67 2.78 -6.29 -11.84
C VAL A 67 4.01 -7.14 -12.16
N LEU A 68 4.92 -7.29 -11.20
CA LEU A 68 6.10 -8.14 -11.35
C LEU A 68 5.73 -9.63 -11.40
N LEU A 69 4.79 -10.05 -10.56
CA LEU A 69 4.32 -11.44 -10.48
C LEU A 69 3.71 -11.94 -11.79
N TYR A 70 2.93 -11.10 -12.45
CA TYR A 70 2.27 -11.41 -13.73
C TYR A 70 3.06 -10.94 -14.96
N SER A 71 4.27 -10.42 -14.78
CA SER A 71 5.12 -10.01 -15.89
C SER A 71 5.68 -11.23 -16.63
N THR A 72 5.77 -11.15 -17.95
CA THR A 72 6.37 -12.21 -18.78
C THR A 72 7.87 -12.39 -18.51
N THR A 73 8.54 -11.39 -17.95
CA THR A 73 9.95 -11.51 -17.52
C THR A 73 10.09 -12.25 -16.19
N GLY A 74 8.99 -12.49 -15.47
CA GLY A 74 8.91 -13.48 -14.39
C GLY A 74 9.89 -13.25 -13.24
N ASP A 75 10.10 -11.99 -12.81
CA ASP A 75 10.98 -11.70 -11.68
C ASP A 75 10.28 -11.98 -10.34
N ALA A 76 10.00 -13.26 -10.08
CA ALA A 76 9.29 -13.74 -8.91
C ALA A 76 9.99 -13.36 -7.59
N ARG A 77 11.32 -13.13 -7.62
CA ARG A 77 12.06 -12.63 -6.46
C ARG A 77 11.75 -11.17 -6.17
N GLN A 78 11.76 -10.32 -7.20
CA GLN A 78 11.37 -8.91 -7.03
C GLN A 78 9.89 -8.78 -6.65
N ALA A 79 9.02 -9.61 -7.22
CA ALA A 79 7.61 -9.67 -6.85
C ALA A 79 7.44 -9.98 -5.35
N GLN A 80 8.05 -11.07 -4.88
CA GLN A 80 8.04 -11.42 -3.46
C GLN A 80 8.55 -10.29 -2.58
N ALA A 81 9.70 -9.69 -2.91
CA ALA A 81 10.27 -8.60 -2.11
C ALA A 81 9.32 -7.39 -2.00
N ALA A 82 8.64 -7.03 -3.10
CA ALA A 82 7.66 -5.96 -3.09
C ALA A 82 6.43 -6.31 -2.22
N LEU A 83 5.94 -7.55 -2.32
CA LEU A 83 4.79 -8.05 -1.57
C LEU A 83 5.09 -8.20 -0.07
N GLU A 84 6.25 -8.73 0.29
CA GLU A 84 6.75 -8.79 1.67
C GLU A 84 6.78 -7.39 2.28
N ARG A 85 7.25 -6.40 1.52
CA ARG A 85 7.30 -5.04 2.00
C ARG A 85 5.91 -4.40 2.13
N ALA A 86 4.94 -4.79 1.30
CA ALA A 86 3.54 -4.40 1.47
C ALA A 86 2.96 -4.96 2.78
N VAL A 87 3.14 -6.26 3.03
CA VAL A 87 2.69 -6.94 4.27
C VAL A 87 3.37 -6.36 5.52
N GLN A 88 4.65 -6.00 5.44
CA GLN A 88 5.37 -5.35 6.55
C GLN A 88 4.81 -3.95 6.88
N LEU A 89 4.37 -3.20 5.86
CA LEU A 89 3.83 -1.86 6.05
C LEU A 89 2.39 -1.88 6.55
N ASP A 90 1.60 -2.84 6.07
CA ASP A 90 0.24 -3.07 6.57
C ASP A 90 -0.09 -4.57 6.68
N PRO A 91 0.16 -5.17 7.86
CA PRO A 91 -0.06 -6.60 8.08
C PRO A 91 -1.54 -6.96 8.25
N ARG A 92 -2.45 -5.98 8.31
CA ARG A 92 -3.89 -6.21 8.53
C ARG A 92 -4.67 -6.38 7.25
N THR A 93 -4.13 -5.92 6.13
CA THR A 93 -4.77 -6.05 4.82
C THR A 93 -4.57 -7.46 4.30
N ALA A 94 -5.63 -8.27 4.35
CA ALA A 94 -5.56 -9.69 4.09
C ALA A 94 -5.20 -10.02 2.63
N SER A 95 -5.61 -9.16 1.68
CA SER A 95 -5.26 -9.31 0.25
C SER A 95 -3.74 -9.28 0.01
N PHE A 96 -2.98 -8.51 0.79
CA PHE A 96 -1.51 -8.47 0.65
C PHE A 96 -0.88 -9.81 1.05
N GLY A 97 -1.41 -10.47 2.08
CA GLY A 97 -1.00 -11.81 2.47
C GLY A 97 -1.33 -12.86 1.42
N VAL A 98 -2.49 -12.74 0.74
CA VAL A 98 -2.86 -13.61 -0.38
C VAL A 98 -1.92 -13.43 -1.57
N ASP A 99 -1.63 -12.19 -1.96
CA ASP A 99 -0.74 -11.90 -3.09
C ASP A 99 0.68 -12.42 -2.79
N LEU A 100 1.18 -12.23 -1.56
CA LEU A 100 2.46 -12.78 -1.11
C LEU A 100 2.46 -14.33 -1.12
N ALA A 101 1.39 -14.96 -0.64
CA ALA A 101 1.26 -16.42 -0.66
C ALA A 101 1.33 -16.98 -2.09
N LEU A 102 0.66 -16.34 -3.04
CA LEU A 102 0.72 -16.72 -4.46
C LEU A 102 2.14 -16.60 -5.03
N SER A 103 2.87 -15.54 -4.66
CA SER A 103 4.26 -15.37 -5.07
C SER A 103 5.19 -16.42 -4.46
N LEU A 104 4.96 -16.83 -3.21
CA LEU A 104 5.70 -17.89 -2.54
C LEU A 104 5.40 -19.26 -3.16
N GLU A 105 4.14 -19.52 -3.49
CA GLU A 105 3.71 -20.75 -4.17
C GLU A 105 4.40 -20.91 -5.53
N LEU A 106 4.43 -19.84 -6.35
CA LEU A 106 5.12 -19.85 -7.64
C LEU A 106 6.63 -20.12 -7.53
N ARG A 107 7.21 -19.90 -6.35
CA ARG A 107 8.61 -20.20 -6.04
C ARG A 107 8.82 -21.57 -5.38
N GLY A 108 7.74 -22.32 -5.14
CA GLY A 108 7.79 -23.60 -4.44
C GLY A 108 7.95 -23.48 -2.91
N GLU A 109 7.82 -22.28 -2.35
CA GLU A 109 7.94 -22.03 -0.90
C GLU A 109 6.60 -22.28 -0.20
N LEU A 110 6.09 -23.52 -0.32
CA LEU A 110 4.72 -23.90 0.07
C LEU A 110 4.43 -23.67 1.56
N ASP A 111 5.38 -24.01 2.44
CA ASP A 111 5.21 -23.79 3.88
C ASP A 111 5.06 -22.30 4.22
N ALA A 112 5.77 -21.43 3.51
CA ALA A 112 5.66 -19.98 3.70
C ALA A 112 4.33 -19.47 3.15
N ALA A 113 3.91 -19.93 1.98
CA ALA A 113 2.62 -19.59 1.38
C ALA A 113 1.44 -19.96 2.30
N ALA A 114 1.47 -21.17 2.87
CA ALA A 114 0.46 -21.64 3.82
C ALA A 114 0.34 -20.73 5.06
N ARG A 115 1.49 -20.28 5.60
CA ARG A 115 1.51 -19.36 6.75
C ARG A 115 0.96 -17.97 6.44
N GLU A 116 1.14 -17.49 5.20
CA GLU A 116 0.58 -16.21 4.75
C GLU A 116 -0.93 -16.31 4.52
N LEU A 117 -1.41 -17.38 3.89
CA LEU A 117 -2.86 -17.64 3.72
C LEU A 117 -3.57 -17.76 5.07
N GLU A 118 -2.97 -18.46 6.03
CA GLU A 118 -3.52 -18.58 7.39
C GLU A 118 -3.57 -17.22 8.11
N ARG A 119 -2.60 -16.33 7.86
CA ARG A 119 -2.64 -14.96 8.39
C ARG A 119 -3.73 -14.14 7.72
N ALA A 120 -3.84 -14.21 6.39
CA ALA A 120 -4.90 -13.53 5.64
C ALA A 120 -6.30 -13.97 6.11
N ARG A 121 -6.53 -15.29 6.29
CA ARG A 121 -7.79 -15.80 6.83
C ARG A 121 -8.06 -15.31 8.25
N ARG A 122 -7.04 -15.23 9.11
CA ARG A 122 -7.23 -14.69 10.46
C ARG A 122 -7.57 -13.20 10.47
N ALA A 123 -7.00 -12.42 9.55
CA ALA A 123 -7.33 -11.01 9.40
C ALA A 123 -8.76 -10.80 8.87
N GLU A 124 -9.18 -11.61 7.89
CA GLU A 124 -10.51 -11.53 7.29
C GLU A 124 -11.18 -12.92 7.18
N PRO A 125 -11.78 -13.45 8.26
CA PRO A 125 -12.26 -14.83 8.32
C PRO A 125 -13.46 -15.16 7.42
N ARG A 126 -14.13 -14.13 6.88
CA ARG A 126 -15.39 -14.26 6.14
C ARG A 126 -15.31 -13.73 4.71
N THR A 127 -14.11 -13.48 4.20
CA THR A 127 -13.92 -12.99 2.84
C THR A 127 -13.86 -14.19 1.87
N PRO A 128 -14.85 -14.39 0.98
CA PRO A 128 -14.91 -15.58 0.14
C PRO A 128 -13.68 -15.76 -0.76
N GLY A 129 -13.07 -14.67 -1.23
CA GLY A 129 -11.87 -14.72 -2.06
C GLY A 129 -10.67 -15.36 -1.36
N ILE A 130 -10.50 -15.09 -0.06
CA ILE A 130 -9.41 -15.67 0.73
C ILE A 130 -9.65 -17.16 0.96
N LEU A 131 -10.88 -17.52 1.33
CA LEU A 131 -11.27 -18.93 1.52
C LEU A 131 -11.11 -19.72 0.22
N TRP A 132 -11.47 -19.13 -0.91
CA TRP A 132 -11.28 -19.76 -2.22
C TRP A 132 -9.79 -19.99 -2.53
N GLN A 133 -8.93 -19.00 -2.30
CA GLN A 133 -7.48 -19.13 -2.50
C GLN A 133 -6.87 -20.18 -1.56
N GLU A 134 -7.25 -20.19 -0.30
CA GLU A 134 -6.76 -21.18 0.67
C GLU A 134 -7.20 -22.60 0.32
N MET A 135 -8.45 -22.79 -0.09
CA MET A 135 -8.93 -24.10 -0.53
C MET A 135 -8.17 -24.56 -1.79
N ASN A 136 -8.00 -23.68 -2.78
CA ASN A 136 -7.23 -24.00 -3.99
C ASN A 136 -5.78 -24.40 -3.67
N PHE A 137 -5.13 -23.68 -2.76
CA PHE A 137 -3.77 -23.99 -2.33
C PHE A 137 -3.68 -25.39 -1.69
N ARG A 138 -4.67 -25.79 -0.89
CA ARG A 138 -4.71 -27.10 -0.22
C ARG A 138 -5.09 -28.27 -1.13
N LEU A 139 -5.67 -27.99 -2.30
CA LEU A 139 -6.16 -29.01 -3.24
C LEU A 139 -5.14 -29.41 -4.31
N ARG A 140 -3.98 -28.74 -4.36
CA ARG A 140 -2.87 -29.03 -5.28
C ARG A 140 -1.88 -30.00 -4.65
#